data_AF-A0A1V5KPT6-F1
#
_entry.id   AF-A0A1V5KPT6-F1
#
_cell.length_a   1.000
_cell.length_b   1.000
_cell.length_c   1.000
_cell.angle_alpha   90.00
_cell.angle_beta   90.00
_cell.angle_gamma   90.00
#
_symmetry.space_group_name_H-M   'P 1'
#
loop_
_entity.id
_entity.type
_entity.pdbx_description
1 polymer ?
#
loop_
_entity_poly.entity_id
_entity_poly.type
_entity_poly.pdbx_seq_one_letter_code
_entity_poly.pdbx_strand_id
1 'polypeptide(L)'
;MQYIARGLCYVITNSYPVSKIPASVAWIGRGHLLNAVPWPVVIMIAVYVVISFVSKKTKFGRFVYATGGNQEAAHLSGINVRLIVSTVFVLGGIFAALTGVILVSRLNSGQPSGGMGFEFQAVIACVLGGISLTGGKGKALGVILGAIFVGLLTNGMTLINVDSYLQQVVQGMVLILAIGVDVYKQRRQAASK
;
A
#
# COMPACT_ATOMS: atom_id res chain seq x y z
N MET A 1 17.44 0.96 -1.49
CA MET A 1 16.92 2.32 -1.75
C MET A 1 16.32 2.98 -0.50
N GLN A 2 15.32 2.40 0.18
CA GLN A 2 14.66 3.02 1.35
C GLN A 2 15.64 3.46 2.46
N TYR A 3 16.59 2.61 2.85
CA TYR A 3 17.60 2.97 3.87
C TYR A 3 18.52 4.13 3.45
N ILE A 4 18.85 4.23 2.16
CA ILE A 4 19.68 5.33 1.63
C ILE A 4 18.89 6.63 1.64
N ALA A 5 17.66 6.62 1.09
CA ALA A 5 16.80 7.80 1.07
C ALA A 5 16.50 8.30 2.49
N ARG A 6 16.19 7.37 3.40
CA ARG A 6 15.96 7.71 4.81
C ARG A 6 17.24 8.18 5.51
N GLY A 7 18.38 7.55 5.25
CA GLY A 7 19.67 7.98 5.79
C GLY A 7 20.03 9.39 5.35
N LEU A 8 19.80 9.72 4.08
CA LEU A 8 19.94 11.08 3.57
C LEU A 8 18.99 12.05 4.27
N CYS A 9 17.74 11.68 4.52
CA CYS A 9 16.83 12.50 5.33
C CYS A 9 17.39 12.74 6.73
N TYR A 10 17.90 11.72 7.42
CA TYR A 10 18.52 11.89 8.75
C TYR A 10 19.73 12.83 8.73
N VAL A 11 20.58 12.74 7.70
CA VAL A 11 21.74 13.61 7.53
C VAL A 11 21.30 15.05 7.28
N ILE A 12 20.33 15.26 6.39
CA ILE A 12 19.84 16.60 6.02
C ILE A 12 19.10 17.27 7.18
N THR A 13 18.28 16.52 7.92
CA THR A 13 17.47 17.07 9.02
C THR A 13 18.17 17.00 10.37
N ASN A 14 19.42 16.51 10.41
CA ASN A 14 20.20 16.28 11.63
C ASN A 14 19.41 15.50 12.70
N SER A 15 18.61 14.52 12.26
CA SER A 15 17.67 13.73 13.07
C SER A 15 16.50 14.48 13.74
N TYR A 16 16.35 15.78 13.49
CA TYR A 16 15.22 16.56 14.02
C TYR A 16 14.01 16.54 13.08
N PRO A 17 12.78 16.61 13.65
CA PRO A 17 11.58 16.79 12.86
C PRO A 17 11.49 18.20 12.26
N VAL A 18 11.26 18.29 10.95
CA VAL A 18 11.05 19.58 10.27
C VAL A 18 9.60 20.00 10.43
N SER A 19 9.37 21.00 11.27
CA SER A 19 8.04 21.53 11.58
C SER A 19 7.68 22.75 10.71
N LYS A 20 6.41 23.17 10.72
CA LYS A 20 5.85 24.31 9.93
C LYS A 20 5.68 23.99 8.43
N ILE A 21 4.88 22.98 8.14
CA ILE A 21 4.49 22.66 6.76
C ILE A 21 3.63 23.82 6.18
N PRO A 22 3.88 24.27 4.94
CA PRO A 22 3.11 25.33 4.30
C PRO A 22 1.60 25.07 4.33
N ALA A 23 0.80 26.14 4.52
CA ALA A 23 -0.66 26.04 4.54
C ALA A 23 -1.25 25.46 3.24
N SER A 24 -0.55 25.67 2.11
CA SER A 24 -0.89 25.12 0.79
C SER A 24 -0.80 23.59 0.70
N VAL A 25 -0.12 22.93 1.65
CA VAL A 25 -0.04 21.46 1.73
C VAL A 25 -0.83 20.95 2.93
N ALA A 26 -0.97 21.77 3.98
CA ALA A 26 -1.66 21.43 5.22
C ALA A 26 -3.13 21.00 5.06
N TRP A 27 -3.84 21.51 4.05
CA TRP A 27 -5.24 21.17 3.80
C TRP A 27 -5.43 19.71 3.34
N ILE A 28 -4.41 19.10 2.72
CA ILE A 28 -4.46 17.72 2.21
C ILE A 28 -4.63 16.71 3.36
N GLY A 29 -3.93 16.94 4.48
CA GLY A 29 -3.92 16.05 5.63
C GLY A 29 -4.84 16.48 6.78
N ARG A 30 -5.13 17.78 6.94
CA ARG A 30 -5.93 18.32 8.07
C ARG A 30 -7.23 18.99 7.65
N GLY A 31 -7.44 19.21 6.35
CA GLY A 31 -8.70 19.80 5.89
C GLY A 31 -9.85 18.79 6.04
N HIS A 32 -11.05 19.34 6.20
CA HIS A 32 -12.30 18.57 6.15
C HIS A 32 -13.14 19.03 4.98
N LEU A 33 -13.66 18.08 4.21
CA LEU A 33 -14.71 18.31 3.24
C LEU A 33 -16.05 18.37 3.99
N LEU A 34 -16.79 19.47 3.83
CA LEU A 34 -18.10 19.70 4.45
C LEU A 34 -18.11 19.51 5.98
N ASN A 35 -16.99 19.79 6.66
CA ASN A 35 -16.79 19.61 8.11
C ASN A 35 -17.00 18.19 8.67
N ALA A 36 -17.22 17.17 7.82
CA ALA A 36 -17.53 15.81 8.26
C ALA A 36 -16.50 14.77 7.78
N VAL A 37 -15.93 14.94 6.57
CA VAL A 37 -15.05 13.91 5.98
C VAL A 37 -13.62 14.44 5.86
N PRO A 38 -12.61 13.79 6.48
CA PRO A 38 -11.22 14.15 6.29
C PRO A 38 -10.79 14.00 4.82
N TRP A 39 -10.06 14.98 4.27
CA TRP A 39 -9.50 14.90 2.91
C TRP A 39 -8.71 13.62 2.60
N PRO A 40 -7.93 13.02 3.53
CA PRO A 40 -7.25 11.76 3.27
C PRO A 40 -8.20 10.62 2.86
N VAL A 41 -9.41 10.57 3.41
CA VAL A 41 -10.43 9.57 3.07
C VAL A 41 -10.96 9.81 1.66
N VAL A 42 -11.20 11.07 1.30
CA VAL A 42 -11.64 11.46 -0.05
C VAL A 42 -10.60 11.07 -1.09
N ILE A 43 -9.32 11.36 -0.82
CA ILE A 43 -8.19 10.99 -1.71
C ILE A 43 -8.10 9.47 -1.85
N MET A 44 -8.24 8.72 -0.75
CA MET A 44 -8.26 7.26 -0.79
C MET A 44 -9.38 6.73 -1.69
N ILE A 45 -10.61 7.25 -1.56
CA ILE A 45 -11.75 6.85 -2.40
C ILE A 45 -11.50 7.21 -3.87
N ALA A 46 -10.98 8.41 -4.15
CA ALA A 46 -10.66 8.83 -5.51
C ALA A 46 -9.62 7.90 -6.16
N VAL A 47 -8.52 7.60 -5.45
CA VAL A 47 -7.49 6.65 -5.91
C VAL A 47 -8.08 5.26 -6.14
N TYR A 48 -8.94 4.79 -5.24
CA TYR A 48 -9.63 3.51 -5.41
C TYR A 48 -10.48 3.46 -6.67
N VAL A 49 -11.28 4.49 -6.94
CA VAL A 49 -12.12 4.56 -8.13
C VAL A 49 -11.25 4.52 -9.39
N VAL A 50 -10.17 5.32 -9.43
CA VAL A 50 -9.23 5.34 -10.55
C VAL A 50 -8.58 3.98 -10.76
N ILE A 51 -8.00 3.38 -9.71
CA ILE A 51 -7.34 2.07 -9.82
C ILE A 51 -8.32 0.96 -10.16
N SER A 52 -9.52 0.96 -9.58
CA SER A 52 -10.55 -0.03 -9.89
C SER A 52 -11.01 0.08 -11.34
N PHE A 53 -11.16 1.30 -11.86
CA PHE A 53 -11.51 1.54 -13.24
C PHE A 53 -10.39 1.10 -14.18
N VAL A 54 -9.15 1.54 -13.92
CA VAL A 54 -7.98 1.17 -14.73
C VAL A 54 -7.81 -0.34 -14.77
N SER A 55 -7.84 -1.00 -13.61
CA SER A 55 -7.65 -2.46 -13.51
C SER A 55 -8.75 -3.27 -14.22
N LYS A 56 -10.01 -2.82 -14.19
CA LYS A 56 -11.15 -3.58 -14.75
C LYS A 56 -11.48 -3.23 -16.21
N LYS A 57 -11.29 -1.97 -16.62
CA LYS A 57 -11.84 -1.44 -17.87
C LYS A 57 -10.78 -1.08 -18.92
N THR A 58 -9.50 -1.03 -18.56
CA THR A 58 -8.44 -0.61 -19.51
C THR A 58 -7.59 -1.76 -20.04
N LYS A 59 -6.91 -1.53 -21.18
CA LYS A 59 -5.90 -2.45 -21.74
C LYS A 59 -4.72 -2.62 -20.79
N PHE A 60 -4.27 -1.54 -20.13
CA PHE A 60 -3.18 -1.58 -19.17
C PHE A 60 -3.48 -2.56 -18.03
N GLY A 61 -4.67 -2.48 -17.41
CA GLY A 61 -5.09 -3.43 -16.37
C GLY A 61 -4.99 -4.88 -16.84
N ARG A 62 -5.54 -5.20 -18.02
CA ARG A 62 -5.46 -6.55 -18.60
C ARG A 62 -4.02 -7.04 -18.80
N PHE A 63 -3.13 -6.18 -19.28
CA PHE A 63 -1.70 -6.52 -19.42
C PHE A 63 -1.04 -6.76 -18.07
N VAL A 64 -1.34 -5.96 -17.04
CA VAL A 64 -0.83 -6.17 -15.68
C VAL A 64 -1.26 -7.54 -15.14
N TYR A 65 -2.54 -7.93 -15.28
CA TYR A 65 -3.01 -9.25 -14.85
C TYR A 65 -2.41 -10.39 -15.67
N ALA A 66 -2.28 -10.23 -17.00
CA ALA A 66 -1.67 -11.24 -17.86
C ALA A 66 -0.19 -11.48 -17.52
N THR A 67 0.58 -10.39 -17.39
CA THR A 67 1.98 -10.43 -16.97
C THR A 67 2.14 -11.01 -15.57
N GLY A 68 1.22 -10.71 -14.65
CA GLY A 68 1.23 -11.28 -13.30
C GLY A 68 0.91 -12.77 -13.25
N GLY A 69 0.11 -13.30 -14.18
CA GLY A 69 -0.24 -14.73 -14.20
C GLY A 69 0.85 -15.60 -14.81
N ASN A 70 1.42 -15.17 -15.93
CA ASN A 70 2.56 -15.83 -16.56
C ASN A 70 3.32 -14.82 -17.44
N GLN A 71 4.53 -14.44 -16.99
CA GLN A 71 5.36 -13.46 -17.69
C GLN A 71 5.81 -13.95 -19.07
N GLU A 72 6.17 -15.23 -19.20
CA GLU A 72 6.66 -15.82 -20.44
C GLU A 72 5.54 -15.91 -21.48
N ALA A 73 4.36 -16.37 -21.08
CA ALA A 73 3.19 -16.39 -21.96
C ALA A 73 2.75 -14.98 -22.39
N ALA A 74 2.82 -14.00 -21.48
CA ALA A 74 2.54 -12.61 -21.80
C ALA A 74 3.54 -12.06 -22.83
N HIS A 75 4.83 -12.39 -22.69
CA HIS A 75 5.87 -11.97 -23.62
C HIS A 75 5.66 -12.58 -25.02
N LEU A 76 5.38 -13.89 -25.09
CA LEU A 76 5.05 -14.58 -26.35
C LEU A 76 3.77 -14.05 -27.01
N SER A 77 2.84 -13.49 -26.22
CA SER A 77 1.63 -12.83 -26.71
C SER A 77 1.85 -11.38 -27.19
N GLY A 78 3.10 -10.95 -27.30
CA GLY A 78 3.47 -9.60 -27.77
C GLY A 78 3.34 -8.50 -26.72
N ILE A 79 3.16 -8.83 -25.44
CA ILE A 79 3.12 -7.84 -24.36
C ILE A 79 4.56 -7.49 -23.96
N ASN A 80 4.87 -6.19 -23.93
CA ASN A 80 6.15 -5.72 -23.39
C ASN A 80 6.14 -5.80 -21.85
N VAL A 81 6.45 -6.99 -21.32
CA VAL A 81 6.50 -7.30 -19.89
C VAL A 81 7.37 -6.30 -19.13
N ARG A 82 8.54 -5.94 -19.69
CA ARG A 82 9.48 -4.99 -19.06
C ARG A 82 8.84 -3.63 -18.84
N LEU A 83 8.17 -3.09 -19.86
CA LEU A 83 7.48 -1.81 -19.77
C LEU A 83 6.33 -1.83 -18.74
N ILE A 84 5.54 -2.91 -18.73
CA ILE A 84 4.41 -3.06 -17.79
C ILE A 84 4.93 -3.09 -16.35
N VAL A 85 5.93 -3.93 -16.07
CA VAL A 85 6.53 -4.05 -14.73
C VAL A 85 7.13 -2.71 -14.31
N SER A 86 7.92 -2.05 -15.16
CA SER A 86 8.50 -0.74 -14.86
C SER A 86 7.43 0.32 -14.57
N THR A 87 6.34 0.35 -15.33
CA THR A 87 5.23 1.31 -15.13
C THR A 87 4.55 1.09 -13.78
N VAL A 88 4.32 -0.16 -13.38
CA VAL A 88 3.71 -0.48 -12.08
C VAL A 88 4.60 -0.03 -10.92
N PHE A 89 5.93 -0.22 -11.01
CA PHE A 89 6.86 0.29 -9.99
C PHE A 89 6.88 1.83 -9.92
N VAL A 90 6.83 2.52 -11.06
CA VAL A 90 6.74 3.98 -11.10
C VAL A 90 5.45 4.47 -10.45
N LEU A 91 4.31 3.84 -10.77
CA LEU A 91 3.03 4.16 -10.12
C LEU A 91 3.09 3.93 -8.60
N GLY A 92 3.72 2.84 -8.16
CA GLY A 92 3.98 2.60 -6.74
C GLY A 92 4.76 3.73 -6.06
N GLY A 93 5.79 4.26 -6.73
CA GLY A 93 6.54 5.43 -6.27
C GLY A 93 5.68 6.69 -6.17
N ILE A 94 4.80 6.94 -7.15
CA ILE A 94 3.86 8.08 -7.15
C ILE A 94 2.89 7.97 -5.96
N PHE A 95 2.33 6.78 -5.70
CA PHE A 95 1.43 6.57 -4.57
C PHE A 95 2.16 6.67 -3.22
N ALA A 96 3.40 6.21 -3.14
CA ALA A 96 4.24 6.38 -1.95
C ALA A 96 4.53 7.86 -1.66
N ALA A 97 4.86 8.64 -2.70
CA ALA A 97 5.06 10.09 -2.58
C ALA A 97 3.77 10.81 -2.12
N LEU A 98 2.62 10.48 -2.72
CA LEU A 98 1.32 11.01 -2.32
C LEU A 98 1.01 10.71 -0.85
N THR A 99 1.24 9.47 -0.42
CA THR A 99 1.04 9.04 0.98
C THR A 99 1.97 9.78 1.92
N GLY A 100 3.23 10.03 1.52
CA GLY A 100 4.19 10.82 2.27
C GLY A 100 3.71 12.26 2.48
N VAL A 101 3.19 12.92 1.43
CA VAL A 101 2.62 14.28 1.53
C VAL A 101 1.43 14.31 2.49
N ILE A 102 0.53 13.32 2.41
CA ILE A 102 -0.61 13.20 3.32
C ILE A 102 -0.14 13.03 4.77
N LEU A 103 0.86 12.17 5.01
CA LEU A 103 1.39 11.91 6.35
C LEU A 103 2.02 13.16 6.97
N VAL A 104 2.89 13.83 6.21
CA VAL A 104 3.57 15.06 6.65
C VAL A 104 2.54 16.16 6.93
N SER A 105 1.54 16.30 6.06
CA SER A 105 0.45 17.26 6.27
C SER A 105 -0.38 16.93 7.52
N ARG A 106 -0.65 15.64 7.79
CA ARG A 106 -1.44 15.19 8.93
C ARG A 106 -0.69 15.42 10.25
N LEU A 107 0.61 15.18 10.27
CA LEU A 107 1.47 15.36 11.45
C LEU A 107 1.96 16.81 11.63
N ASN A 108 1.73 17.69 10.65
CA ASN A 108 2.29 19.06 10.57
C ASN A 108 3.82 19.09 10.81
N SER A 109 4.48 18.00 10.44
CA SER A 109 5.90 17.78 10.67
C SER A 109 6.42 16.71 9.73
N GLY A 110 7.56 16.97 9.10
CA GLY A 110 8.35 15.99 8.38
C GLY A 110 9.26 15.25 9.36
N GLN A 111 8.85 14.07 9.82
CA GLN A 111 9.68 13.19 10.64
C GLN A 111 10.48 12.23 9.75
N PRO A 112 11.81 12.12 9.90
CA PRO A 112 12.63 11.17 9.14
C PRO A 112 12.27 9.70 9.37
N SER A 113 11.72 9.39 10.55
CA SER A 113 11.18 8.08 10.93
C SER A 113 9.73 7.86 10.47
N GLY A 114 9.09 8.87 9.86
CA GLY A 114 7.70 8.81 9.44
C GLY A 114 7.45 7.74 8.38
N GLY A 115 6.39 6.96 8.57
CA GLY A 115 5.97 5.94 7.60
C GLY A 115 6.80 4.64 7.63
N MET A 116 7.68 4.45 8.62
CA MET A 116 8.34 3.16 8.83
C MET A 116 7.31 2.03 8.99
N GLY A 117 7.52 0.92 8.26
CA GLY A 117 6.67 -0.26 8.34
C GLY A 117 5.37 -0.15 7.53
N PHE A 118 5.08 0.99 6.88
CA PHE A 118 3.92 1.12 5.99
C PHE A 118 4.06 0.22 4.75
N GLU A 119 5.28 -0.02 4.30
CA GLU A 119 5.60 -1.01 3.26
C GLU A 119 5.12 -2.41 3.67
N PHE A 120 5.35 -2.79 4.93
CA PHE A 120 4.98 -4.09 5.44
C PHE A 120 3.46 -4.18 5.63
N GLN A 121 2.84 -3.15 6.19
CA GLN A 121 1.39 -3.04 6.32
C GLN A 121 0.67 -3.06 4.97
N ALA A 122 1.25 -2.44 3.93
CA ALA A 122 0.72 -2.48 2.58
C ALA A 122 0.73 -3.90 1.99
N VAL A 123 1.81 -4.66 2.21
CA VAL A 123 1.86 -6.08 1.82
C VAL A 123 0.81 -6.90 2.57
N ILE A 124 0.69 -6.73 3.89
CA ILE A 124 -0.34 -7.42 4.69
C ILE A 124 -1.74 -7.11 4.17
N ALA A 125 -2.05 -5.84 3.94
CA ALA A 125 -3.34 -5.41 3.42
C ALA A 125 -3.67 -6.03 2.05
N CYS A 126 -2.69 -6.10 1.15
CA CYS A 126 -2.84 -6.74 -0.16
C CYS A 126 -3.11 -8.24 -0.04
N VAL A 127 -2.34 -8.96 0.79
CA VAL A 127 -2.48 -10.41 0.97
C VAL A 127 -3.79 -10.76 1.67
N LEU A 128 -4.13 -10.07 2.77
CA LEU A 128 -5.43 -10.23 3.43
C LEU A 128 -6.60 -9.87 2.51
N GLY A 129 -6.39 -8.87 1.65
CA GLY A 129 -7.33 -8.48 0.62
C GLY A 129 -7.50 -9.50 -0.52
N GLY A 130 -6.79 -10.63 -0.49
CA GLY A 130 -6.92 -11.71 -1.44
C GLY A 130 -6.23 -11.45 -2.78
N ILE A 131 -5.21 -10.58 -2.81
CA ILE A 131 -4.27 -10.55 -3.95
C ILE A 131 -3.38 -11.78 -3.84
N SER A 132 -3.27 -12.53 -4.93
CA SER A 132 -2.40 -13.68 -4.99
C SER A 132 -0.94 -13.26 -5.06
N LEU A 133 -0.10 -13.85 -4.20
CA LEU A 133 1.35 -13.62 -4.21
C LEU A 133 2.03 -14.17 -5.46
N THR A 134 1.47 -15.21 -6.07
CA THR A 134 1.95 -15.79 -7.33
C THR A 134 1.48 -15.00 -8.55
N GLY A 135 0.61 -14.00 -8.35
CA GLY A 135 0.21 -13.03 -9.36
C GLY A 135 -1.01 -13.42 -10.20
N GLY A 136 -1.45 -12.48 -11.04
CA GLY A 136 -2.54 -12.68 -12.01
C GLY A 136 -3.96 -12.77 -11.42
N LYS A 137 -4.13 -12.69 -10.10
CA LYS A 137 -5.43 -12.73 -9.43
C LYS A 137 -5.51 -11.72 -8.29
N GLY A 138 -6.66 -11.07 -8.15
CA GLY A 138 -6.95 -10.14 -7.06
C GLY A 138 -7.93 -9.04 -7.47
N LYS A 139 -8.55 -8.38 -6.50
CA LYS A 139 -9.47 -7.24 -6.73
C LYS A 139 -9.11 -6.10 -5.80
N ALA A 140 -9.09 -4.87 -6.33
CA ALA A 140 -8.81 -3.66 -5.55
C ALA A 140 -9.75 -3.49 -4.33
N LEU A 141 -11.00 -3.97 -4.42
CA LEU A 141 -11.96 -3.91 -3.31
C LEU A 141 -11.48 -4.72 -2.10
N GLY A 142 -10.89 -5.90 -2.32
CA GLY A 142 -10.37 -6.72 -1.24
C GLY A 142 -9.20 -6.02 -0.53
N VAL A 143 -8.34 -5.33 -1.27
CA VAL A 143 -7.21 -4.55 -0.70
C VAL A 143 -7.69 -3.46 0.25
N ILE A 144 -8.77 -2.77 -0.08
CA ILE A 144 -9.36 -1.76 0.83
C ILE A 144 -9.81 -2.42 2.13
N LEU A 145 -10.53 -3.54 2.05
CA LEU A 145 -10.98 -4.25 3.24
C LEU A 145 -9.79 -4.73 4.08
N GLY A 146 -8.74 -5.24 3.43
CA GLY A 146 -7.48 -5.59 4.08
C GLY A 146 -6.78 -4.39 4.73
N ALA A 147 -6.73 -3.23 4.07
CA ALA A 147 -6.13 -2.02 4.60
C ALA A 147 -6.91 -1.46 5.79
N ILE A 148 -8.24 -1.47 5.72
CA ILE A 148 -9.11 -1.10 6.84
C ILE A 148 -8.87 -2.05 8.01
N PHE A 149 -8.79 -3.37 7.76
CA PHE A 149 -8.51 -4.34 8.82
C PHE A 149 -7.15 -4.08 9.49
N VAL A 150 -6.07 -3.92 8.71
CA VAL A 150 -4.73 -3.62 9.26
C VAL A 150 -4.73 -2.29 10.03
N GLY A 151 -5.44 -1.29 9.51
CA GLY A 151 -5.62 -0.01 10.19
C GLY A 151 -6.36 -0.14 11.52
N LEU A 152 -7.48 -0.87 11.54
CA LEU A 152 -8.26 -1.13 12.77
C LEU A 152 -7.46 -1.97 13.77
N LEU A 153 -6.72 -2.97 13.31
CA LEU A 153 -5.86 -3.79 14.16
C LEU A 153 -4.78 -2.93 14.83
N THR A 154 -4.09 -2.08 14.06
CA THR A 154 -3.03 -1.20 14.56
C THR A 154 -3.57 -0.13 15.51
N ASN A 155 -4.66 0.54 15.15
CA ASN A 155 -5.31 1.51 16.03
C ASN A 155 -5.90 0.85 17.28
N GLY A 156 -6.51 -0.33 17.14
CA GLY A 156 -7.05 -1.11 18.26
C GLY A 156 -5.97 -1.47 19.27
N MET A 157 -4.85 -2.04 18.81
CA MET A 157 -3.68 -2.33 19.66
C MET A 157 -3.12 -1.07 20.34
N THR A 158 -3.12 0.06 19.63
CA THR A 158 -2.67 1.33 20.20
C THR A 158 -3.62 1.82 21.31
N LEU A 159 -4.93 1.67 21.14
CA LEU A 159 -5.94 2.07 22.14
C LEU A 159 -5.87 1.23 23.42
N ILE A 160 -5.49 -0.05 23.31
CA ILE A 160 -5.23 -0.91 24.48
C ILE A 160 -3.78 -0.81 24.99
N ASN A 161 -3.02 0.20 24.54
CA ASN A 161 -1.63 0.47 24.94
C ASN A 161 -0.66 -0.71 24.74
N VAL A 162 -0.86 -1.51 23.69
CA VAL A 162 0.12 -2.54 23.30
C VAL A 162 1.34 -1.86 22.70
N ASP A 163 2.50 -2.23 23.21
CA ASP A 163 3.79 -1.70 22.79
C ASP A 163 4.06 -1.92 21.29
N SER A 164 4.72 -0.95 20.65
CA SER A 164 4.98 -0.94 19.20
C SER A 164 5.82 -2.15 18.74
N TYR A 165 6.73 -2.67 19.56
CA TYR A 165 7.52 -3.86 19.23
C TYR A 165 6.62 -5.10 19.17
N LEU A 166 5.67 -5.24 20.09
CA LEU A 166 4.67 -6.31 20.05
C LEU A 166 3.72 -6.17 18.86
N GLN A 167 3.33 -4.95 18.50
CA GLN A 167 2.52 -4.71 17.31
C GLN A 167 3.19 -5.24 16.03
N GLN A 168 4.52 -5.08 15.90
CA GLN A 168 5.28 -5.62 14.76
C GLN A 168 5.26 -7.15 14.73
N VAL A 169 5.39 -7.81 15.89
CA VAL A 169 5.29 -9.28 15.99
C VAL A 169 3.90 -9.75 15.55
N VAL A 170 2.84 -9.10 16.03
CA VAL A 170 1.46 -9.43 15.65
C VAL A 170 1.23 -9.23 14.16
N GLN A 171 1.66 -8.10 13.59
CA GLN A 171 1.57 -7.85 12.15
C GLN A 171 2.32 -8.92 11.34
N GLY A 172 3.49 -9.36 11.82
CA GLY A 172 4.26 -10.46 11.24
C GLY A 172 3.51 -11.79 11.24
N MET A 173 2.93 -12.15 12.39
CA MET A 173 2.11 -13.36 12.52
C MET A 173 0.89 -13.32 11.60
N VAL A 174 0.20 -12.17 11.52
CA VAL A 174 -0.94 -11.97 10.62
C VAL A 174 -0.55 -12.21 9.16
N LEU A 175 0.61 -11.71 8.73
CA LEU A 175 1.11 -11.97 7.37
C LEU A 175 1.33 -13.47 7.14
N ILE A 176 2.05 -14.14 8.03
CA ILE A 176 2.36 -15.58 7.90
C ILE A 176 1.08 -16.40 7.82
N LEU A 177 0.10 -16.10 8.67
CA LEU A 177 -1.21 -16.76 8.66
C LEU A 177 -1.96 -16.51 7.34
N ALA A 178 -1.97 -15.25 6.87
CA ALA A 178 -2.64 -14.89 5.61
C ALA A 178 -2.02 -15.63 4.42
N ILE A 179 -0.69 -15.68 4.33
CA ILE A 179 0.04 -16.40 3.29
C ILE A 179 -0.17 -17.91 3.40
N GLY A 180 -0.11 -18.47 4.62
CA GLY A 180 -0.31 -19.90 4.85
C GLY A 180 -1.68 -20.36 4.37
N VAL A 181 -2.73 -19.56 4.63
CA VAL A 181 -4.09 -19.81 4.14
C VAL A 181 -4.17 -19.66 2.62
N ASP A 182 -3.53 -18.65 2.02
CA ASP A 182 -3.51 -18.46 0.56
C ASP A 182 -2.86 -19.66 -0.16
N VAL A 183 -1.67 -20.07 0.29
CA VAL A 183 -0.94 -21.22 -0.26
C VAL A 183 -1.73 -22.52 -0.08
N TYR A 184 -2.32 -22.75 1.10
CA TYR A 184 -3.15 -23.93 1.36
C TYR A 184 -4.36 -24.00 0.41
N LYS A 185 -5.06 -22.88 0.20
CA LYS A 185 -6.18 -22.80 -0.73
C LYS A 185 -5.75 -23.06 -2.17
N GLN A 186 -4.62 -22.51 -2.61
CA GLN A 186 -4.10 -22.73 -3.97
C GLN A 186 -3.74 -24.21 -4.20
N ARG A 187 -3.08 -24.87 -3.23
CA ARG A 187 -2.74 -26.30 -3.32
C ARG A 187 -3.99 -27.20 -3.42
N ARG A 188 -5.02 -26.93 -2.61
CA ARG A 188 -6.30 -27.68 -2.69
C ARG A 188 -7.00 -27.49 -4.03
N GLN A 189 -6.98 -26.29 -4.59
CA GLN A 189 -7.57 -26.04 -5.91
C GLN A 189 -6.81 -26.74 -7.03
N ALA A 190 -5.49 -26.86 -6.93
CA ALA A 190 -4.68 -27.63 -7.86
C ALA A 190 -4.92 -29.14 -7.75
N ALA A 191 -5.15 -29.66 -6.54
CA ALA A 191 -5.44 -31.08 -6.30
C ALA A 191 -6.89 -31.49 -6.67
N SER A 192 -7.78 -30.52 -6.88
CA SER A 192 -9.19 -30.75 -7.25
C SER A 192 -9.44 -30.63 -8.76
N LYS A 193 -8.41 -30.35 -9.55
CA LYS A 193 -8.44 -30.34 -11.03
C LYS A 193 -7.64 -31.51 -11.56
#